data_AF-A0A921BET1-F1
#
_entry.id   AF-A0A921BET1-F1
#
_cell.length_a   1.000
_cell.length_b   1.000
_cell.length_c   1.000
_cell.angle_alpha   90.00
_cell.angle_beta   90.00
_cell.angle_gamma   90.00
#
_symmetry.space_group_name_H-M   'P 1'
#
loop_
_entity.id
_entity.type
_entity.pdbx_description
1 polymer ?
#
loop_
_entity_poly.entity_id
_entity_poly.type
_entity_poly.pdbx_seq_one_letter_code
_entity_poly.pdbx_strand_id
1 'polypeptide(L)'
;MTTSVSVGQTVVLHSVTAESKREARSVDLPDYDRERFDDVAFLTAMNLCLMGNYAQTGHFGGPLAYTPYNVACHLAGPELGGLRYDLREPKFPYADKFMLAGGHCIPTCYSLWMILYEALRRQHVVTGDERFSCDPDVAILPIDALGFRRGAGALESLLESNGLTDHVLFSDAKGRGIRSLSGHAESIDVTNDVNGGPSGIGVATAAGKAVFWDYVGASSDLKGHGFRRRICADGRPCAGTEKHCAGATSWEAVARVAVRE
;
A
#
# COMPACT_ATOMS: atom_id res chain seq x y z
N MET A 1 -14.80 7.58 -31.79
CA MET A 1 -14.70 6.21 -31.25
C MET A 1 -13.67 5.48 -32.08
N THR A 2 -12.41 5.53 -31.67
CA THR A 2 -11.33 4.72 -32.25
C THR A 2 -11.41 3.34 -31.59
N THR A 3 -11.85 2.34 -32.33
CA THR A 3 -11.71 0.93 -31.96
C THR A 3 -10.22 0.60 -31.94
N SER A 4 -9.62 0.52 -30.75
CA SER A 4 -8.31 -0.12 -30.60
C SER A 4 -8.44 -1.57 -31.02
N VAL A 5 -7.58 -2.00 -31.94
CA VAL A 5 -7.46 -3.41 -32.30
C VAL A 5 -6.77 -4.10 -31.13
N SER A 6 -7.44 -5.06 -30.50
CA SER A 6 -6.89 -5.85 -29.41
C SER A 6 -5.77 -6.75 -29.94
N VAL A 7 -4.52 -6.37 -29.70
CA VAL A 7 -3.36 -7.17 -30.12
C VAL A 7 -2.81 -7.87 -28.89
N GLY A 8 -3.17 -9.14 -28.70
CA GLY A 8 -2.45 -10.01 -27.77
C GLY A 8 -0.97 -10.06 -28.17
N GLN A 9 -0.07 -10.02 -27.17
CA GLN A 9 1.37 -9.97 -27.40
C GLN A 9 2.03 -11.25 -26.88
N THR A 10 2.88 -11.87 -27.68
CA THR A 10 3.73 -12.96 -27.22
C THR A 10 5.07 -12.40 -26.74
N VAL A 11 5.43 -12.66 -25.48
CA VAL A 11 6.71 -12.29 -24.88
C VAL A 11 7.57 -13.53 -24.69
N VAL A 12 8.84 -13.47 -25.07
CA VAL A 12 9.80 -14.55 -24.84
C VAL A 12 10.57 -14.26 -23.54
N LEU A 13 10.32 -15.08 -22.54
CA LEU A 13 11.06 -15.06 -21.28
C LEU A 13 12.29 -15.96 -21.38
N HIS A 14 13.43 -15.45 -20.90
CA HIS A 14 14.66 -16.22 -20.78
C HIS A 14 14.99 -16.43 -19.31
N SER A 15 14.89 -17.68 -18.83
CA SER A 15 15.36 -18.04 -17.48
C SER A 15 16.79 -18.57 -17.55
N VAL A 16 17.62 -18.16 -16.59
CA VAL A 16 18.97 -18.70 -16.39
C VAL A 16 18.93 -19.55 -15.12
N THR A 17 19.13 -20.85 -15.28
CA THR A 17 19.30 -21.76 -14.14
C THR A 17 20.77 -21.81 -13.74
N ALA A 18 21.07 -22.41 -12.58
CA ALA A 18 22.45 -22.62 -12.11
C ALA A 18 23.33 -23.38 -13.13
N GLU A 19 22.71 -24.08 -14.09
CA GLU A 19 23.39 -24.80 -15.17
C GLU A 19 23.75 -23.95 -16.39
N SER A 20 23.56 -22.62 -16.33
CA SER A 20 23.90 -21.69 -17.43
C SER A 20 23.14 -21.91 -18.75
N LYS A 21 22.09 -22.74 -18.76
CA LYS A 21 21.22 -22.91 -19.92
C LYS A 21 20.19 -21.78 -19.97
N ARG A 22 20.09 -21.12 -21.13
CA ARG A 22 19.00 -20.18 -21.43
C ARG A 22 17.83 -20.96 -21.99
N GLU A 23 16.80 -21.15 -21.18
CA GLU A 23 15.53 -21.70 -21.65
C GLU A 23 14.62 -20.55 -22.07
N ALA A 24 14.16 -20.59 -23.32
CA ALA A 24 13.21 -19.63 -23.87
C ALA A 24 11.79 -20.16 -23.65
N ARG A 25 10.93 -19.37 -23.01
CA ARG A 25 9.51 -19.68 -22.85
C ARG A 25 8.68 -18.53 -23.41
N SER A 26 7.89 -18.84 -24.43
CA SER A 26 6.90 -17.91 -24.95
C SER A 26 5.69 -17.86 -24.02
N VAL A 27 5.25 -16.66 -23.67
CA VAL A 27 4.05 -16.39 -22.89
C VAL A 27 3.17 -15.46 -23.70
N ASP A 28 1.94 -15.88 -23.94
CA ASP A 28 0.93 -15.04 -24.57
C ASP A 28 0.29 -14.16 -23.50
N LEU A 29 0.39 -12.85 -23.69
CA LEU A 29 -0.27 -11.85 -22.86
C LEU A 29 -1.61 -11.48 -23.50
N PRO A 30 -2.70 -11.49 -22.74
CA PRO A 30 -3.98 -11.01 -23.22
C PRO A 30 -3.93 -9.51 -23.46
N ASP A 31 -4.93 -8.96 -24.15
CA ASP A 31 -5.09 -7.51 -24.18
C ASP A 31 -5.57 -7.04 -22.79
N TYR A 32 -4.76 -6.22 -22.13
CA TYR A 32 -4.99 -5.73 -20.78
C TYR A 32 -5.07 -4.19 -20.71
N ASP A 33 -5.35 -3.52 -21.84
CA ASP A 33 -5.36 -2.05 -21.94
C ASP A 33 -4.03 -1.43 -21.47
N ARG A 34 -2.91 -1.88 -22.04
CA ARG A 34 -1.56 -1.46 -21.64
C ARG A 34 -1.40 0.07 -21.52
N GLU A 35 -1.99 0.82 -22.43
CA GLU A 35 -1.93 2.29 -22.41
C GLU A 35 -2.44 2.88 -21.08
N ARG A 36 -3.48 2.28 -20.48
CA ARG A 36 -4.01 2.72 -19.18
C ARG A 36 -3.04 2.43 -18.03
N PHE A 37 -2.31 1.32 -18.10
CA PHE A 37 -1.25 1.02 -17.13
C PHE A 37 -0.12 2.04 -17.24
N ASP A 38 0.28 2.39 -18.46
CA ASP A 38 1.32 3.39 -18.72
C ASP A 38 0.88 4.78 -18.22
N ASP A 39 -0.38 5.17 -18.42
CA ASP A 39 -0.95 6.42 -17.89
C ASP A 39 -0.92 6.47 -16.35
N VAL A 40 -1.35 5.39 -15.68
CA VAL A 40 -1.31 5.32 -14.22
C VAL A 40 0.13 5.32 -13.71
N ALA A 41 1.05 4.63 -14.39
CA ALA A 41 2.47 4.64 -14.05
C ALA A 41 3.08 6.04 -14.21
N PHE A 42 2.73 6.77 -15.27
CA PHE A 42 3.17 8.14 -15.47
C PHE A 42 2.64 9.07 -14.37
N LEU A 43 1.33 9.01 -14.08
CA LEU A 43 0.72 9.80 -13.01
C LEU A 43 1.34 9.49 -11.64
N THR A 44 1.60 8.21 -11.36
CA THR A 44 2.27 7.76 -10.13
C THR A 44 3.68 8.34 -10.03
N ALA A 45 4.47 8.29 -11.11
CA ALA A 45 5.82 8.84 -11.16
C ALA A 45 5.82 10.36 -10.97
N MET A 46 4.88 11.08 -11.59
CA MET A 46 4.76 12.53 -11.43
C MET A 46 4.33 12.94 -10.03
N ASN A 47 3.35 12.23 -9.44
CA ASN A 47 2.94 12.47 -8.07
C ASN A 47 4.09 12.24 -7.08
N LEU A 48 4.89 11.19 -7.31
CA LEU A 48 6.10 10.90 -6.54
C LEU A 48 7.10 12.06 -6.62
N CYS A 49 7.39 12.54 -7.83
CA CYS A 49 8.27 13.67 -8.05
C CYS A 49 7.78 14.93 -7.34
N LEU A 50 6.48 15.25 -7.43
CA LEU A 50 5.87 16.38 -6.74
C LEU A 50 5.97 16.27 -5.23
N MET A 51 5.61 15.10 -4.67
CA MET A 51 5.69 14.84 -3.24
C MET A 51 7.13 14.95 -2.70
N GLY A 52 8.11 14.37 -3.40
CA GLY A 52 9.52 14.45 -3.04
C GLY A 52 10.09 15.88 -3.16
N ASN A 53 9.74 16.59 -4.23
CA ASN A 53 10.14 17.98 -4.43
C ASN A 53 9.53 18.89 -3.37
N TYR A 54 8.25 18.73 -3.04
CA TYR A 54 7.59 19.52 -2.00
C TYR A 54 8.22 19.27 -0.63
N ALA A 55 8.58 18.03 -0.30
CA ALA A 55 9.27 17.71 0.94
C ALA A 55 10.75 18.15 0.93
N GLN A 56 11.34 18.48 -0.22
CA GLN A 56 12.77 18.74 -0.40
C GLN A 56 13.66 17.60 0.10
N THR A 57 13.12 16.38 0.11
CA THR A 57 13.81 15.16 0.55
C THR A 57 13.09 13.94 -0.01
N GLY A 58 13.84 12.87 -0.29
CA GLY A 58 13.28 11.64 -0.82
C GLY A 58 14.29 10.86 -1.65
N HIS A 59 13.96 9.61 -1.94
CA HIS A 59 14.65 8.85 -2.97
C HIS A 59 13.79 8.92 -4.22
N PHE A 60 14.42 9.09 -5.38
CA PHE A 60 13.72 9.16 -6.68
C PHE A 60 14.08 7.94 -7.55
N GLY A 61 15.36 7.61 -7.68
CA GLY A 61 15.84 6.58 -8.62
C GLY A 61 15.14 5.22 -8.48
N GLY A 62 15.33 4.56 -7.33
CA GLY A 62 14.68 3.27 -7.04
C GLY A 62 13.14 3.32 -7.15
N PRO A 63 12.45 4.22 -6.45
CA PRO A 63 10.99 4.32 -6.55
C PRO A 63 10.46 4.57 -7.97
N LEU A 64 11.11 5.43 -8.77
CA LEU A 64 10.72 5.67 -10.17
C LEU A 64 10.91 4.40 -11.01
N ALA A 65 12.04 3.71 -10.85
CA ALA A 65 12.32 2.46 -11.56
C ALA A 65 11.30 1.35 -11.24
N TYR A 66 10.80 1.30 -10.01
CA TYR A 66 9.82 0.30 -9.58
C TYR A 66 8.36 0.68 -9.85
N THR A 67 8.09 1.90 -10.31
CA THR A 67 6.71 2.39 -10.50
C THR A 67 5.90 1.51 -11.47
N PRO A 68 6.41 1.10 -12.65
CA PRO A 68 5.65 0.21 -13.54
C PRO A 68 5.31 -1.13 -12.89
N TYR A 69 6.25 -1.71 -12.13
CA TYR A 69 6.03 -2.96 -11.40
C TYR A 69 4.98 -2.79 -10.29
N ASN A 70 5.07 -1.70 -9.52
CA ASN A 70 4.12 -1.38 -8.46
C ASN A 70 2.69 -1.25 -9.02
N VAL A 71 2.52 -0.53 -10.14
CA VAL A 71 1.23 -0.38 -10.83
C VAL A 71 0.72 -1.72 -11.35
N ALA A 72 1.57 -2.50 -12.02
CA ALA A 72 1.20 -3.83 -12.51
C ALA A 72 0.73 -4.74 -11.37
N CYS A 73 1.45 -4.79 -10.24
CA CYS A 73 1.05 -5.58 -9.09
C CYS A 73 -0.32 -5.18 -8.54
N HIS A 74 -0.62 -3.89 -8.42
CA HIS A 74 -1.88 -3.45 -7.80
C HIS A 74 -3.08 -3.47 -8.74
N LEU A 75 -2.88 -3.35 -10.07
CA LEU A 75 -3.98 -3.19 -11.03
C LEU A 75 -4.20 -4.38 -11.98
N ALA A 76 -3.19 -5.22 -12.24
CA ALA A 76 -3.33 -6.30 -13.22
C ALA A 76 -4.33 -7.38 -12.78
N GLY A 77 -4.55 -7.52 -11.47
CA GLY A 77 -5.43 -8.54 -10.91
C GLY A 77 -4.83 -9.96 -11.00
N PRO A 78 -5.41 -10.93 -10.26
CA PRO A 78 -4.81 -12.25 -10.08
C PRO A 78 -4.70 -13.07 -11.37
N GLU A 79 -5.58 -12.85 -12.34
CA GLU A 79 -5.55 -13.54 -13.64
C GLU A 79 -4.31 -13.19 -14.47
N LEU A 80 -3.73 -12.01 -14.23
CA LEU A 80 -2.52 -11.52 -14.90
C LEU A 80 -1.30 -11.50 -13.98
N GLY A 81 -1.38 -12.16 -12.81
CA GLY A 81 -0.29 -12.21 -11.82
C GLY A 81 -0.17 -10.98 -10.92
N GLY A 82 -1.17 -10.10 -10.93
CA GLY A 82 -1.34 -9.04 -9.94
C GLY A 82 -1.92 -9.53 -8.61
N LEU A 83 -2.03 -8.62 -7.65
CA LEU A 83 -2.52 -8.89 -6.30
C LEU A 83 -4.03 -9.14 -6.29
N ARG A 84 -4.46 -10.11 -5.49
CA ARG A 84 -5.84 -10.28 -5.04
C ARG A 84 -6.02 -9.62 -3.67
N TYR A 85 -6.54 -8.40 -3.65
CA TYR A 85 -6.84 -7.68 -2.42
C TYR A 85 -7.97 -6.67 -2.63
N ASP A 86 -8.55 -6.19 -1.53
CA ASP A 86 -9.49 -5.07 -1.53
C ASP A 86 -8.79 -3.83 -0.97
N LEU A 87 -8.78 -2.73 -1.73
CA LEU A 87 -8.22 -1.47 -1.26
C LEU A 87 -8.96 -0.91 -0.03
N ARG A 88 -10.25 -1.21 0.11
CA ARG A 88 -11.09 -0.72 1.22
C ARG A 88 -10.82 -1.50 2.50
N GLU A 89 -10.31 -2.73 2.37
CA GLU A 89 -9.93 -3.59 3.48
C GLU A 89 -8.51 -4.17 3.25
N PRO A 90 -7.48 -3.32 3.20
CA PRO A 90 -6.15 -3.74 2.76
C PRO A 90 -5.50 -4.72 3.75
N LYS A 91 -5.97 -4.73 5.00
CA LYS A 91 -5.55 -5.66 6.07
C LYS A 91 -6.32 -6.97 6.11
N PHE A 92 -7.18 -7.25 5.12
CA PHE A 92 -7.92 -8.51 5.05
C PHE A 92 -6.95 -9.72 5.13
N PRO A 93 -7.19 -10.72 6.01
CA PRO A 93 -6.26 -11.81 6.26
C PRO A 93 -5.93 -12.66 5.03
N TYR A 94 -6.92 -12.88 4.15
CA TYR A 94 -6.78 -13.68 2.93
C TYR A 94 -6.45 -12.85 1.68
N ALA A 95 -6.06 -11.59 1.86
CA ALA A 95 -5.54 -10.80 0.76
C ALA A 95 -4.06 -11.16 0.48
N ASP A 96 -3.69 -11.08 -0.80
CA ASP A 96 -2.29 -10.98 -1.18
C ASP A 96 -1.67 -9.75 -0.53
N LYS A 97 -0.38 -9.83 -0.19
CA LYS A 97 0.31 -8.74 0.47
C LYS A 97 1.55 -8.36 -0.29
N PHE A 98 1.65 -7.07 -0.51
CA PHE A 98 2.76 -6.46 -1.19
C PHE A 98 3.80 -6.07 -0.13
N MET A 99 5.07 -6.29 -0.45
CA MET A 99 6.18 -5.94 0.43
C MET A 99 7.28 -5.30 -0.41
N LEU A 100 7.59 -4.05 -0.10
CA LEU A 100 8.68 -3.33 -0.70
C LEU A 100 9.88 -3.34 0.25
N ALA A 101 10.72 -4.37 0.18
CA ALA A 101 11.90 -4.51 1.05
C ALA A 101 12.93 -3.38 0.85
N GLY A 102 12.96 -2.73 -0.32
CA GLY A 102 13.65 -1.46 -0.52
C GLY A 102 12.91 -0.31 0.15
N GLY A 103 12.97 -0.19 1.49
CA GLY A 103 12.05 0.70 2.21
C GLY A 103 12.12 2.18 1.83
N HIS A 104 13.24 2.65 1.30
CA HIS A 104 13.39 3.99 0.76
C HIS A 104 12.62 4.23 -0.56
N CYS A 105 12.18 3.15 -1.22
CA CYS A 105 11.36 3.17 -2.43
C CYS A 105 9.86 3.35 -2.13
N ILE A 106 9.43 3.41 -0.85
CA ILE A 106 8.03 3.58 -0.47
C ILE A 106 7.30 4.78 -1.12
N PRO A 107 7.95 5.88 -1.55
CA PRO A 107 7.24 6.98 -2.21
C PRO A 107 6.42 6.55 -3.43
N THR A 108 6.81 5.49 -4.16
CA THR A 108 6.01 4.97 -5.29
C THR A 108 4.68 4.40 -4.82
N CYS A 109 4.66 3.72 -3.67
CA CYS A 109 3.44 3.14 -3.10
C CYS A 109 2.48 4.21 -2.61
N TYR A 110 2.96 5.19 -1.83
CA TYR A 110 2.11 6.30 -1.40
C TYR A 110 1.52 7.05 -2.59
N SER A 111 2.34 7.29 -3.62
CA SER A 111 1.90 8.00 -4.83
C SER A 111 0.79 7.25 -5.56
N LEU A 112 0.93 5.92 -5.70
CA LEU A 112 -0.09 5.07 -6.32
C LEU A 112 -1.36 5.00 -5.46
N TRP A 113 -1.23 4.75 -4.15
CA TRP A 113 -2.39 4.63 -3.27
C TRP A 113 -3.20 5.93 -3.22
N MET A 114 -2.55 7.10 -3.21
CA MET A 114 -3.26 8.39 -3.34
C MET A 114 -4.13 8.45 -4.59
N ILE A 115 -3.61 7.98 -5.73
CA ILE A 115 -4.35 7.96 -7.00
C ILE A 115 -5.52 6.98 -6.92
N LEU A 116 -5.30 5.78 -6.38
CA LEU A 116 -6.34 4.74 -6.31
C LEU A 116 -7.47 5.10 -5.34
N TYR A 117 -7.16 5.58 -4.14
CA TYR A 117 -8.18 6.01 -3.18
C TYR A 117 -8.93 7.26 -3.67
N GLU A 118 -8.26 8.19 -4.33
CA GLU A 118 -8.92 9.35 -4.94
C GLU A 118 -9.86 8.93 -6.08
N ALA A 119 -9.46 7.92 -6.88
CA ALA A 119 -10.33 7.37 -7.91
C ALA A 119 -11.59 6.72 -7.32
N LEU A 120 -11.46 5.92 -6.26
CA LEU A 120 -12.60 5.36 -5.51
C LEU A 120 -13.52 6.47 -4.98
N ARG A 121 -12.93 7.48 -4.31
CA ARG A 121 -13.68 8.60 -3.74
C ARG A 121 -14.44 9.38 -4.81
N ARG A 122 -13.81 9.73 -5.93
CA ARG A 122 -14.46 10.43 -7.04
C ARG A 122 -15.59 9.61 -7.63
N GLN A 123 -15.37 8.31 -7.80
CA GLN A 123 -16.39 7.41 -8.32
C GLN A 123 -17.59 7.33 -7.37
N HIS A 124 -17.35 7.22 -6.05
CA HIS A 124 -18.42 7.24 -5.06
C HIS A 124 -19.21 8.57 -5.09
N VAL A 125 -18.53 9.72 -5.14
CA VAL A 125 -19.19 11.04 -5.22
C VAL A 125 -20.06 11.17 -6.47
N VAL A 126 -19.58 10.69 -7.62
CA VAL A 126 -20.31 10.79 -8.90
C VAL A 126 -21.50 9.83 -8.94
N THR A 127 -21.36 8.62 -8.40
CA THR A 127 -22.35 7.55 -8.57
C THR A 127 -23.26 7.32 -7.37
N GLY A 128 -22.84 7.71 -6.16
CA GLY A 128 -23.49 7.33 -4.91
C GLY A 128 -23.38 5.83 -4.58
N ASP A 129 -22.57 5.06 -5.32
CA ASP A 129 -22.46 3.61 -5.13
C ASP A 129 -21.50 3.28 -3.98
N GLU A 130 -22.04 2.62 -2.95
CA GLU A 130 -21.31 2.22 -1.74
C GLU A 130 -20.14 1.26 -2.03
N ARG A 131 -20.09 0.60 -3.18
CA ARG A 131 -18.94 -0.21 -3.58
C ARG A 131 -17.65 0.61 -3.69
N PHE A 132 -17.76 1.90 -3.97
CA PHE A 132 -16.62 2.81 -4.04
C PHE A 132 -16.39 3.59 -2.73
N SER A 133 -17.25 3.40 -1.72
CA SER A 133 -17.08 4.00 -0.40
C SER A 133 -15.85 3.40 0.30
N CYS A 134 -15.04 4.26 0.91
CA CYS A 134 -13.84 3.87 1.64
C CYS A 134 -13.78 4.64 2.95
N ASP A 135 -13.39 3.95 4.02
CA ASP A 135 -13.15 4.57 5.31
C ASP A 135 -12.03 5.63 5.19
N PRO A 136 -12.27 6.90 5.57
CA PRO A 136 -11.28 7.97 5.56
C PRO A 136 -10.03 7.68 6.40
N ASP A 137 -10.14 6.84 7.43
CA ASP A 137 -9.03 6.41 8.29
C ASP A 137 -8.22 5.26 7.67
N VAL A 138 -8.73 4.60 6.63
CA VAL A 138 -7.98 3.62 5.83
C VAL A 138 -7.31 4.31 4.65
N ALA A 139 -8.08 5.14 3.93
CA ALA A 139 -7.65 5.81 2.72
C ALA A 139 -6.40 6.69 2.89
N ILE A 140 -5.52 6.65 1.89
CA ILE A 140 -4.45 7.63 1.71
C ILE A 140 -4.92 8.57 0.61
N LEU A 141 -5.19 9.83 0.94
CA LEU A 141 -5.73 10.84 0.02
C LEU A 141 -4.65 11.83 -0.42
N PRO A 142 -4.87 12.63 -1.47
CA PRO A 142 -3.88 13.60 -1.96
C PRO A 142 -3.36 14.58 -0.89
N ILE A 143 -4.21 14.95 0.08
CA ILE A 143 -3.80 15.79 1.23
C ILE A 143 -2.67 15.15 2.06
N ASP A 144 -2.59 13.82 2.12
CA ASP A 144 -1.57 13.09 2.88
C ASP A 144 -0.16 13.25 2.29
N ALA A 145 -0.03 13.75 1.05
CA ALA A 145 1.26 14.15 0.49
C ALA A 145 1.97 15.20 1.36
N LEU A 146 1.21 16.05 2.06
CA LEU A 146 1.76 17.01 3.02
C LEU A 146 2.41 16.33 4.24
N GLY A 147 2.05 15.08 4.52
CA GLY A 147 2.62 14.28 5.60
C GLY A 147 3.92 13.56 5.26
N PHE A 148 4.37 13.60 4.00
CA PHE A 148 5.58 12.92 3.58
C PHE A 148 6.82 13.43 4.31
N ARG A 149 7.50 12.52 5.01
CA ARG A 149 8.70 12.78 5.82
C ARG A 149 8.47 13.81 6.93
N ARG A 150 7.24 13.95 7.42
CA ARG A 150 6.88 14.81 8.56
C ARG A 150 6.28 13.97 9.68
N GLY A 151 6.69 14.26 10.92
CA GLY A 151 6.12 13.64 12.11
C GLY A 151 4.71 14.15 12.40
N ALA A 152 3.87 13.32 13.04
CA ALA A 152 2.47 13.65 13.33
C ALA A 152 2.30 15.00 14.07
N GLY A 153 3.13 15.28 15.08
CA GLY A 153 3.05 16.56 15.81
C GLY A 153 3.31 17.79 14.96
N ALA A 154 4.10 17.70 13.89
CA ALA A 154 4.30 18.82 12.96
C ALA A 154 3.08 19.05 12.04
N LEU A 155 2.23 18.04 11.87
CA LEU A 155 1.04 18.11 11.01
C LEU A 155 -0.17 18.71 11.73
N GLU A 156 -0.23 18.58 13.06
CA GLU A 156 -1.32 19.13 13.88
C GLU A 156 -1.50 20.64 13.69
N SER A 157 -0.39 21.39 13.64
CA SER A 157 -0.41 22.85 13.46
C SER A 157 -0.10 23.31 12.04
N LEU A 158 0.13 22.40 11.08
CA LEU A 158 0.58 22.76 9.73
C LEU A 158 -0.40 23.68 9.02
N LEU A 159 -1.69 23.35 9.01
CA LEU A 159 -2.70 24.16 8.34
C LEU A 159 -3.00 25.45 9.09
N GLU A 160 -3.06 25.39 10.42
CA GLU A 160 -3.33 26.55 11.27
C GLU A 160 -2.23 27.61 11.15
N SER A 161 -0.97 27.20 11.29
CA SER A 161 0.19 28.11 11.21
C SER A 161 0.32 28.81 9.85
N ASN A 162 -0.28 28.26 8.80
CA ASN A 162 -0.29 28.84 7.46
C ASN A 162 -1.62 29.55 7.14
N GLY A 163 -2.58 29.61 8.05
CA GLY A 163 -3.90 30.23 7.82
C GLY A 163 -4.77 29.47 6.81
N LEU A 164 -4.57 28.15 6.69
CA LEU A 164 -5.16 27.29 5.66
C LEU A 164 -6.22 26.33 6.20
N THR A 165 -6.56 26.39 7.50
CA THR A 165 -7.51 25.50 8.17
C THR A 165 -8.89 25.45 7.49
N ASP A 166 -9.37 26.60 6.99
CA ASP A 166 -10.69 26.70 6.34
C ASP A 166 -10.62 26.72 4.81
N HIS A 167 -9.45 26.51 4.24
CA HIS A 167 -9.28 26.52 2.79
C HIS A 167 -9.91 25.28 2.15
N VAL A 168 -10.70 25.47 1.09
CA VAL A 168 -11.49 24.41 0.43
C VAL A 168 -10.62 23.23 -0.04
N LEU A 169 -9.41 23.48 -0.54
CA LEU A 169 -8.50 22.42 -0.99
C LEU A 169 -7.99 21.50 0.14
N PHE A 170 -8.14 21.90 1.40
CA PHE A 170 -7.71 21.11 2.57
C PHE A 170 -8.89 20.65 3.42
N SER A 171 -10.11 20.68 2.87
CA SER A 171 -11.32 20.17 3.56
C SER A 171 -11.13 18.74 4.05
N ASP A 172 -10.39 17.92 3.30
CA ASP A 172 -10.14 16.51 3.60
C ASP A 172 -9.27 16.29 4.86
N ALA A 173 -8.60 17.34 5.35
CA ALA A 173 -7.90 17.29 6.63
C ALA A 173 -8.85 17.49 7.82
N LYS A 174 -10.05 18.07 7.61
CA LYS A 174 -11.03 18.26 8.68
C LYS A 174 -11.57 16.90 9.12
N GLY A 175 -11.55 16.64 10.43
CA GLY A 175 -11.98 15.39 11.01
C GLY A 175 -10.85 14.35 11.11
N ARG A 176 -10.28 13.92 9.99
CA ARG A 176 -9.27 12.84 9.96
C ARG A 176 -7.80 13.30 10.09
N GLY A 177 -7.55 14.60 9.92
CA GLY A 177 -6.20 15.16 9.91
C GLY A 177 -5.38 14.82 8.65
N ILE A 178 -4.07 15.05 8.72
CA ILE A 178 -3.11 14.69 7.66
C ILE A 178 -2.30 13.50 8.17
N ARG A 179 -2.25 12.41 7.39
CA ARG A 179 -1.49 11.22 7.75
C ARG A 179 0.01 11.49 7.63
N SER A 180 0.76 11.21 8.70
CA SER A 180 2.23 11.16 8.65
C SER A 180 2.68 9.97 7.81
N LEU A 181 3.49 10.23 6.77
CA LEU A 181 4.03 9.21 5.85
C LEU A 181 5.55 9.11 6.03
N SER A 182 6.06 7.91 6.30
CA SER A 182 7.49 7.74 6.58
C SER A 182 8.32 7.77 5.30
N GLY A 183 9.52 8.35 5.36
CA GLY A 183 10.42 8.42 4.20
C GLY A 183 11.16 7.13 3.86
N HIS A 184 11.13 6.17 4.79
CA HIS A 184 11.71 4.84 4.69
C HIS A 184 10.76 3.88 5.39
N ALA A 185 10.38 2.82 4.70
CA ALA A 185 9.35 1.90 5.13
C ALA A 185 9.62 0.52 4.53
N GLU A 186 10.27 -0.35 5.28
CA GLU A 186 10.47 -1.75 4.88
C GLU A 186 9.19 -2.58 5.10
N SER A 187 8.25 -2.08 5.92
CA SER A 187 7.12 -2.84 6.42
C SER A 187 5.86 -2.04 6.80
N ILE A 188 5.70 -0.81 6.30
CA ILE A 188 4.43 -0.08 6.46
C ILE A 188 3.76 0.02 5.09
N ASP A 189 3.20 -1.10 4.67
CA ASP A 189 2.20 -1.12 3.63
C ASP A 189 0.83 -1.09 4.31
N VAL A 190 -0.17 -0.45 3.69
CA VAL A 190 -1.58 -0.67 4.06
C VAL A 190 -1.93 -2.17 4.08
N THR A 191 -1.18 -3.01 3.35
CA THR A 191 -1.37 -4.46 3.33
C THR A 191 -0.61 -5.26 4.41
N ASN A 192 0.51 -4.81 5.00
CA ASN A 192 1.36 -5.64 5.88
C ASN A 192 2.21 -4.83 6.89
N ASP A 193 2.48 -5.40 8.07
CA ASP A 193 3.17 -4.77 9.22
C ASP A 193 4.49 -5.52 9.65
N VAL A 194 5.14 -6.33 8.81
CA VAL A 194 6.36 -7.12 9.20
C VAL A 194 7.66 -6.76 8.46
N ASN A 195 8.76 -6.71 9.21
CA ASN A 195 10.11 -6.29 8.81
C ASN A 195 10.83 -7.36 7.97
N GLY A 196 11.48 -6.97 6.87
CA GLY A 196 11.87 -7.87 5.79
C GLY A 196 13.23 -7.62 5.14
N GLY A 197 14.30 -7.40 5.91
CA GLY A 197 15.68 -7.54 5.40
C GLY A 197 16.05 -6.66 4.18
N PRO A 198 17.21 -6.91 3.51
CA PRO A 198 17.81 -5.94 2.60
C PRO A 198 17.03 -5.72 1.29
N SER A 199 17.26 -4.55 0.68
CA SER A 199 16.55 -3.96 -0.48
C SER A 199 16.12 -4.95 -1.57
N GLY A 200 14.80 -5.13 -1.73
CA GLY A 200 14.17 -5.93 -2.78
C GLY A 200 12.67 -5.65 -2.91
N ILE A 201 11.95 -6.35 -3.79
CA ILE A 201 10.48 -6.37 -3.80
C ILE A 201 10.03 -7.82 -3.60
N GLY A 202 9.05 -8.02 -2.72
CA GLY A 202 8.44 -9.32 -2.44
C GLY A 202 6.92 -9.23 -2.53
N VAL A 203 6.30 -10.28 -3.07
CA VAL A 203 4.85 -10.48 -3.02
C VAL A 203 4.61 -11.75 -2.22
N ALA A 204 3.84 -11.65 -1.15
CA ALA A 204 3.41 -12.79 -0.35
C ALA A 204 1.96 -13.11 -0.69
N THR A 205 1.76 -14.15 -1.50
CA THR A 205 0.42 -14.59 -1.90
C THR A 205 -0.40 -15.10 -0.70
N ALA A 206 -1.71 -14.91 -0.76
CA ALA A 206 -2.68 -15.34 0.25
C ALA A 206 -2.61 -16.86 0.48
N ALA A 207 -2.35 -17.63 -0.58
CA ALA A 207 -2.13 -19.08 -0.49
C ALA A 207 -0.93 -19.42 0.39
N GLY A 208 0.19 -18.70 0.26
CA GLY A 208 1.36 -18.91 1.12
C GLY A 208 1.10 -18.56 2.60
N LYS A 209 0.28 -17.52 2.85
CA LYS A 209 -0.16 -17.14 4.20
C LYS A 209 -1.12 -18.16 4.83
N ALA A 210 -2.10 -18.63 4.07
CA ALA A 210 -3.03 -19.65 4.53
C ALA A 210 -2.30 -20.95 4.90
N VAL A 211 -1.36 -21.38 4.05
CA VAL A 211 -0.49 -22.53 4.31
C VAL A 211 0.42 -22.31 5.53
N PHE A 212 0.99 -21.10 5.69
CA PHE A 212 1.78 -20.77 6.89
C PHE A 212 0.94 -20.86 8.17
N TRP A 213 -0.25 -20.25 8.19
CA TRP A 213 -1.11 -20.25 9.37
C TRP A 213 -1.66 -21.63 9.71
N ASP A 214 -1.87 -22.48 8.70
CA ASP A 214 -2.22 -23.88 8.88
C ASP A 214 -1.03 -24.69 9.42
N TYR A 215 0.17 -24.48 8.87
CA TYR A 215 1.41 -25.14 9.30
C TYR A 215 1.79 -24.83 10.76
N VAL A 216 1.60 -23.58 11.21
CA VAL A 216 1.92 -23.18 12.60
C VAL A 216 0.79 -23.46 13.59
N GLY A 217 -0.31 -24.11 13.16
CA GLY A 217 -1.38 -24.56 14.03
C GLY A 217 -2.18 -23.43 14.69
N ALA A 218 -2.31 -22.28 14.03
CA ALA A 218 -3.04 -21.14 14.59
C ALA A 218 -4.54 -21.47 14.73
N SER A 219 -5.15 -21.03 15.85
CA SER A 219 -6.58 -21.23 16.10
C SER A 219 -7.43 -20.59 15.00
N SER A 220 -8.64 -21.09 14.78
CA SER A 220 -9.61 -20.55 13.82
C SER A 220 -9.87 -19.05 13.99
N ASP A 221 -9.61 -18.52 15.17
CA ASP A 221 -9.91 -17.14 15.55
C ASP A 221 -8.77 -16.18 15.15
N LEU A 222 -7.52 -16.66 15.07
CA LEU A 222 -6.38 -15.97 14.44
C LEU A 222 -6.50 -15.92 12.91
N LYS A 223 -7.33 -16.78 12.33
CA LYS A 223 -7.76 -16.70 10.93
C LYS A 223 -8.76 -15.56 10.70
N GLY A 224 -9.20 -14.85 11.75
CA GLY A 224 -10.25 -13.82 11.71
C GLY A 224 -9.93 -12.43 12.30
N HIS A 225 -8.79 -12.19 12.98
CA HIS A 225 -8.50 -10.88 13.60
C HIS A 225 -7.07 -10.39 13.37
N GLY A 226 -6.96 -9.19 12.76
CA GLY A 226 -5.70 -8.50 12.53
C GLY A 226 -5.05 -7.98 13.81
N PHE A 227 -3.71 -7.96 13.83
CA PHE A 227 -2.90 -7.44 14.93
C PHE A 227 -3.22 -5.96 15.20
N ARG A 228 -3.62 -5.65 16.44
CA ARG A 228 -3.74 -4.26 16.92
C ARG A 228 -2.34 -3.72 17.25
N ARG A 229 -2.10 -2.46 16.88
CA ARG A 229 -0.89 -1.65 17.11
C ARG A 229 -0.33 -1.88 18.52
N ARG A 230 0.98 -2.07 18.67
CA ARG A 230 1.66 -2.17 19.96
C ARG A 230 1.52 -0.81 20.68
N ILE A 231 0.71 -0.77 21.74
CA ILE A 231 0.60 0.38 22.65
C ILE A 231 1.66 0.16 23.74
N CYS A 232 2.50 1.17 23.96
CA CYS A 232 3.47 1.15 25.07
C CYS A 232 2.69 1.09 26.40
N ALA A 233 3.26 0.58 27.49
CA ALA A 233 2.54 0.40 28.78
C ALA A 233 1.93 1.71 29.37
N ASP A 234 2.29 2.86 28.80
CA ASP A 234 1.82 4.21 29.14
C ASP A 234 0.71 4.75 28.20
N GLY A 235 0.18 3.94 27.28
CA GLY A 235 -0.95 4.34 26.42
C GLY A 235 -0.57 5.15 25.17
N ARG A 236 0.72 5.38 24.89
CA ARG A 236 1.16 6.13 23.70
C ARG A 236 1.48 5.22 22.51
N PRO A 237 1.32 5.70 21.25
CA PRO A 237 1.81 5.01 20.07
C PRO A 237 3.34 4.91 20.12
N CYS A 238 3.89 3.70 20.11
CA CYS A 238 5.34 3.53 20.11
C CYS A 238 5.92 3.97 18.75
N ALA A 239 6.65 5.08 18.72
CA ALA A 239 7.40 5.57 17.57
C ALA A 239 8.88 5.14 17.70
N GLY A 240 9.22 3.92 17.31
CA GLY A 240 10.62 3.48 17.35
C GLY A 240 10.87 2.08 16.79
N THR A 241 12.00 1.95 16.09
CA THR A 241 12.58 0.68 15.63
C THR A 241 12.91 -0.25 16.81
N GLU A 242 12.80 -1.56 16.62
CA GLU A 242 12.80 -2.67 17.60
C GLU A 242 13.83 -2.66 18.76
N LYS A 243 14.82 -1.77 18.77
CA LYS A 243 15.89 -1.75 19.78
C LYS A 243 15.55 -1.09 21.12
N HIS A 244 14.35 -0.54 21.34
CA HIS A 244 14.04 0.22 22.57
C HIS A 244 12.88 -0.33 23.41
N CYS A 245 12.32 -1.49 23.09
CA CYS A 245 11.24 -2.11 23.88
C CYS A 245 11.68 -3.44 24.50
N ALA A 246 12.67 -3.40 25.41
CA ALA A 246 12.95 -4.50 26.31
C ALA A 246 12.09 -4.33 27.58
N GLY A 247 11.01 -5.10 27.74
CA GLY A 247 10.32 -5.20 29.03
C GLY A 247 8.79 -5.25 29.05
N ALA A 248 8.11 -5.99 28.17
CA ALA A 248 6.68 -6.27 28.33
C ALA A 248 6.43 -7.79 28.39
N THR A 249 6.19 -8.31 29.60
CA THR A 249 5.77 -9.68 29.89
C THR A 249 4.36 -9.64 30.49
N SER A 250 3.34 -9.94 29.68
CA SER A 250 2.09 -10.65 30.05
C SER A 250 0.99 -10.35 29.03
N TRP A 251 0.23 -11.39 28.68
CA TRP A 251 -0.95 -11.35 27.81
C TRP A 251 -2.17 -11.62 28.70
N GLU A 252 -3.12 -10.68 28.78
CA GLU A 252 -4.47 -10.97 29.28
C GLU A 252 -5.49 -10.66 28.18
N ALA A 253 -6.15 -11.72 27.70
CA ALA A 253 -7.28 -11.63 26.79
C ALA A 253 -8.57 -11.58 27.60
N VAL A 254 -9.32 -10.48 27.50
CA VAL A 254 -10.71 -10.42 27.97
C VAL A 254 -11.59 -10.15 26.76
N ALA A 255 -12.22 -11.22 26.26
CA ALA A 255 -13.22 -11.16 25.20
C ALA A 255 -14.62 -11.03 25.84
N ARG A 256 -15.42 -10.08 25.34
CA ARG A 256 -16.89 -10.16 25.38
C ARG A 256 -17.41 -10.09 23.96
N VAL A 257 -17.96 -11.21 23.52
CA VAL A 257 -18.62 -11.39 22.22
C VAL A 257 -20.05 -10.89 22.35
N ALA A 258 -20.48 -10.03 21.43
CA ALA A 258 -21.89 -9.85 21.09
C ALA A 258 -22.02 -10.04 19.59
N VAL A 259 -22.53 -11.21 19.19
CA VAL A 259 -22.93 -11.53 17.82
C VAL A 259 -24.24 -10.78 17.55
N ARG A 260 -24.32 -10.08 16.42
CA ARG A 260 -25.61 -9.84 15.75
C ARG A 260 -25.58 -10.53 14.40
N GLU A 261 -26.62 -11.32 14.18
CA GLU A 261 -26.96 -12.03 12.94
C GLU A 261 -27.11 -11.10 11.75
#